data_AF-A0A552M6D1-F1
#
_entry.id   AF-A0A552M6D1-F1
#
_cell.length_a   1.000
_cell.length_b   1.000
_cell.length_c   1.000
_cell.angle_alpha   90.00
_cell.angle_beta   90.00
_cell.angle_gamma   90.00
#
_symmetry.space_group_name_H-M   'P 1'
#
loop_
_entity.id
_entity.type
_entity.pdbx_description
1 polymer ?
#
loop_
_entity_poly.entity_id
_entity_poly.type
_entity_poly.pdbx_seq_one_letter_code
_entity_poly.pdbx_strand_id
1 'polypeptide(L)'
;AVTTNQTGVAPLLVNGRPLKAINTFYNKQRSRLQSQLKTRNNQPSSKRLIFLTHKRNCRVENYLHTASKRVIDWCIRPQIGTLIIGHNERIKQCLNLGKRNNQQFVNIPHYRLIEMLTYKAQLKGIKVIITEESYTSQSSALDRDELPKYGEEKPLFKGKRLARGLYKMGTNQLLNADVNGSFNIIRKVIPDVIDQGIKGLPFNPVVLDPLRMTKLSGF
;
A
#
# COMPACT_ATOMS: atom_id res chain seq x y z
N ALA A 1 0.10 2.34 -4.44
CA ALA A 1 -0.28 3.70 -4.87
C ALA A 1 -1.79 3.75 -5.02
N VAL A 2 -2.38 4.91 -5.30
CA VAL A 2 -3.77 5.06 -5.73
C VAL A 2 -3.74 5.67 -7.12
N THR A 3 -4.40 5.02 -8.07
CA THR A 3 -4.48 5.43 -9.48
C THR A 3 -5.93 5.52 -9.90
N THR A 4 -6.19 6.23 -10.99
CA THR A 4 -7.51 6.37 -11.59
C THR A 4 -7.43 6.17 -13.10
N ASN A 5 -8.55 5.78 -13.69
CA ASN A 5 -8.73 5.70 -15.14
C ASN A 5 -9.03 7.08 -15.77
N GLN A 6 -9.37 8.09 -14.96
CA GLN A 6 -9.63 9.44 -15.47
C GLN A 6 -8.34 10.14 -15.94
N THR A 7 -8.44 10.87 -17.05
CA THR A 7 -7.36 11.71 -17.59
C THR A 7 -7.05 12.90 -16.69
N GLY A 8 -5.79 13.34 -16.69
CA GLY A 8 -5.39 14.58 -16.00
C GLY A 8 -5.25 14.47 -14.48
N VAL A 9 -5.65 13.35 -13.86
CA VAL A 9 -5.50 13.14 -12.41
C VAL A 9 -4.17 12.43 -12.13
N ALA A 10 -3.29 13.08 -11.36
CA ALA A 10 -2.02 12.51 -10.98
C ALA A 10 -2.18 11.36 -9.95
N PRO A 11 -1.47 10.23 -10.11
CA PRO A 11 -1.48 9.15 -9.12
C PRO A 11 -1.02 9.61 -7.74
N LEU A 12 -1.63 9.06 -6.69
CA LEU A 12 -1.30 9.36 -5.29
C LEU A 12 -0.44 8.25 -4.68
N LEU A 13 0.70 8.60 -4.12
CA LEU A 13 1.56 7.67 -3.38
C LEU A 13 1.52 7.97 -1.88
N VAL A 14 0.92 7.10 -1.08
CA VAL A 14 0.90 7.25 0.38
C VAL A 14 2.25 6.86 0.98
N ASN A 15 2.91 7.80 1.67
CA ASN A 15 4.23 7.61 2.25
C ASN A 15 4.22 6.67 3.46
N GLY A 16 4.69 5.42 3.28
CA GLY A 16 4.82 4.45 4.37
C GLY A 16 6.05 4.61 5.28
N ARG A 17 6.95 5.57 5.03
CA ARG A 17 8.17 5.77 5.85
C ARG A 17 7.86 6.07 7.34
N PRO A 18 6.87 6.91 7.69
CA PRO A 18 6.54 7.18 9.10
C PRO A 18 6.11 5.92 9.84
N LEU A 19 5.30 5.07 9.20
CA LEU A 19 4.86 3.81 9.78
C LEU A 19 6.04 2.86 10.03
N LYS A 20 6.98 2.80 9.08
CA LYS A 20 8.24 2.04 9.27
C LYS A 20 9.06 2.58 10.43
N ALA A 21 9.21 3.90 10.55
CA ALA A 21 9.95 4.54 11.63
C ALA A 21 9.35 4.23 13.01
N ILE A 22 8.02 4.29 13.14
CA ILE A 22 7.29 3.92 14.37
C ILE A 22 7.57 2.47 14.76
N ASN A 23 7.48 1.54 13.80
CA ASN A 23 7.73 0.13 14.03
C ASN A 23 9.20 -0.16 14.38
N THR A 24 10.16 0.49 13.71
CA THR A 24 11.59 0.34 13.99
C THR A 24 11.92 0.82 15.41
N PHE A 25 11.41 2.00 15.80
CA PHE A 25 11.58 2.52 17.16
C PHE A 25 10.98 1.56 18.19
N TYR A 26 9.76 1.08 17.97
CA TYR A 26 9.10 0.13 18.86
C TYR A 26 9.92 -1.16 19.03
N ASN A 27 10.38 -1.76 17.93
CA ASN A 27 11.16 -3.00 17.97
C ASN A 27 12.49 -2.82 18.72
N LYS A 28 13.19 -1.69 18.50
CA LYS A 28 14.44 -1.36 19.21
C LYS A 28 14.21 -1.23 20.71
N GLN A 29 13.18 -0.48 21.11
CA GLN A 29 12.85 -0.26 22.52
C GLN A 29 12.36 -1.53 23.21
N ARG A 30 11.51 -2.31 22.53
CA ARG A 30 11.02 -3.59 23.04
C ARG A 30 12.15 -4.58 23.28
N SER A 31 13.09 -4.71 22.35
CA SER A 31 14.26 -5.59 22.50
C SER A 31 15.10 -5.21 23.72
N ARG A 32 15.41 -3.91 23.89
CA ARG A 32 16.15 -3.40 25.06
C ARG A 32 15.44 -3.72 26.38
N LEU A 33 14.13 -3.45 26.46
CA LEU A 33 13.35 -3.68 27.68
C LEU A 33 13.20 -5.17 27.98
N GLN A 34 12.99 -6.01 26.97
CA GLN A 34 12.90 -7.47 27.15
C GLN A 34 14.22 -8.07 27.63
N SER A 35 15.36 -7.61 27.12
CA SER A 35 16.67 -8.04 27.62
C SER A 35 16.85 -7.73 29.10
N GLN A 36 16.50 -6.50 29.53
CA GLN A 36 16.60 -6.10 30.93
C GLN A 36 15.67 -6.92 31.86
N LEU A 37 14.47 -7.27 31.39
CA LEU A 37 13.51 -8.05 32.17
C LEU A 37 13.94 -9.51 32.34
N LYS A 38 14.52 -10.10 31.30
CA LYS A 38 15.12 -11.44 31.36
C LYS A 38 16.25 -11.50 32.39
N THR A 39 17.12 -10.50 32.42
CA THR A 39 18.27 -10.46 33.34
C THR A 39 17.86 -10.22 34.79
N ARG A 40 16.82 -9.41 35.06
CA ARG A 40 16.46 -9.01 36.43
C ARG A 40 15.47 -9.95 37.13
N ASN A 41 14.36 -10.29 36.48
CA ASN A 41 13.22 -10.93 37.17
C ASN A 41 12.65 -12.16 36.44
N ASN A 42 13.25 -12.57 35.32
CA ASN A 42 12.74 -13.61 34.41
C ASN A 42 11.24 -13.43 34.03
N GLN A 43 10.73 -12.20 34.08
CA GLN A 43 9.32 -11.89 33.82
C GLN A 43 9.08 -11.62 32.33
N PRO A 44 7.97 -12.12 31.76
CA PRO A 44 7.68 -11.96 30.33
C PRO A 44 7.19 -10.56 29.95
N SER A 45 6.70 -9.77 30.91
CA SER A 45 6.07 -8.47 30.65
C SER A 45 6.33 -7.45 31.77
N SER A 46 6.16 -6.16 31.47
CA SER A 46 6.23 -5.07 32.44
C SER A 46 5.24 -3.96 32.08
N LYS A 47 4.84 -3.14 33.07
CA LYS A 47 4.00 -1.93 32.83
C LYS A 47 4.60 -1.04 31.73
N ARG A 48 5.92 -0.94 31.68
CA ARG A 48 6.65 -0.16 30.66
C ARG A 48 6.53 -0.75 29.25
N LEU A 49 6.54 -2.09 29.11
CA LEU A 49 6.31 -2.76 27.82
C LEU A 49 4.86 -2.60 27.34
N ILE A 50 3.90 -2.68 28.25
CA ILE A 50 2.47 -2.46 27.95
C ILE A 50 2.27 -1.04 27.44
N PHE A 51 2.77 -0.04 28.16
CA PHE A 51 2.68 1.36 27.75
C PHE A 51 3.36 1.64 26.41
N LEU A 52 4.55 1.06 26.18
CA LEU A 52 5.26 1.17 24.89
C LEU A 52 4.42 0.60 23.73
N THR A 53 3.77 -0.54 23.95
CA THR A 53 2.90 -1.20 22.96
C THR A 53 1.64 -0.38 22.70
N HIS A 54 0.99 0.11 23.75
CA HIS A 54 -0.18 0.98 23.63
C HIS A 54 0.16 2.26 22.84
N LYS A 55 1.25 2.96 23.19
CA LYS A 55 1.70 4.17 22.47
C LYS A 55 1.99 3.89 20.99
N ARG A 56 2.58 2.74 20.67
CA ARG A 56 2.79 2.32 19.28
C ARG A 56 1.47 2.12 18.57
N ASN A 57 0.52 1.41 19.19
CA ASN A 57 -0.79 1.14 18.59
C ASN A 57 -1.56 2.43 18.32
N CYS A 58 -1.60 3.39 19.25
CA CYS A 58 -2.24 4.69 19.03
C CYS A 58 -1.61 5.46 17.86
N ARG A 59 -0.27 5.46 17.73
CA ARG A 59 0.42 6.13 16.62
C ARG A 59 0.13 5.47 15.27
N VAL A 60 0.10 4.14 15.24
CA VAL A 60 -0.26 3.38 14.04
C VAL A 60 -1.71 3.67 13.66
N GLU A 61 -2.64 3.60 14.61
CA GLU A 61 -4.06 3.82 14.35
C GLU A 61 -4.32 5.25 13.83
N ASN A 62 -3.69 6.26 14.43
CA ASN A 62 -3.77 7.65 13.96
C ASN A 62 -3.25 7.79 12.51
N TYR A 63 -2.13 7.15 12.19
CA TYR A 63 -1.58 7.13 10.84
C TYR A 63 -2.58 6.49 9.85
N LEU A 64 -3.17 5.35 10.19
CA LEU A 64 -4.13 4.65 9.33
C LEU A 64 -5.40 5.48 9.12
N HIS A 65 -5.94 6.10 10.18
CA HIS A 65 -7.11 6.98 10.06
C HIS A 65 -6.81 8.16 9.14
N THR A 66 -5.64 8.78 9.28
CA THR A 66 -5.29 9.95 8.47
C THR A 66 -5.03 9.56 7.03
N ALA A 67 -4.33 8.45 6.79
CA ALA A 67 -4.06 7.93 5.46
C ALA A 67 -5.34 7.56 4.73
N SER A 68 -6.21 6.75 5.34
CA SER A 68 -7.48 6.35 4.74
C SER A 68 -8.39 7.53 4.47
N LYS A 69 -8.49 8.51 5.39
CA LYS A 69 -9.29 9.73 5.15
C LYS A 69 -8.79 10.48 3.91
N ARG A 70 -7.49 10.70 3.80
CA ARG A 70 -6.92 11.44 2.67
C ARG A 70 -7.05 10.72 1.33
N VAL A 71 -7.00 9.39 1.33
CA VAL A 71 -7.28 8.60 0.11
C VAL A 71 -8.73 8.83 -0.33
N ILE A 72 -9.69 8.78 0.59
CA ILE A 72 -11.09 9.06 0.27
C ILE A 72 -11.31 10.52 -0.16
N ASP A 73 -10.68 11.49 0.52
CA ASP A 73 -10.73 12.90 0.12
C ASP A 73 -10.15 13.11 -1.30
N TRP A 74 -9.11 12.37 -1.66
CA TRP A 74 -8.54 12.36 -3.01
C TRP A 74 -9.50 11.74 -4.03
N CYS A 75 -10.29 10.72 -3.65
CA CYS A 75 -11.32 10.15 -4.53
C CYS A 75 -12.52 11.09 -4.76
N ILE A 76 -12.89 11.89 -3.76
CA ILE A 76 -14.04 12.80 -3.83
C ILE A 76 -13.81 13.95 -4.81
N ARG A 77 -12.60 14.50 -4.86
CA ARG A 77 -12.25 15.63 -5.75
C ARG A 77 -12.59 15.38 -7.24
N PRO A 78 -12.12 14.28 -7.85
CA PRO A 78 -12.47 13.89 -9.22
C PRO A 78 -13.80 13.12 -9.32
N GLN A 79 -14.61 13.07 -8.24
CA GLN A 79 -15.89 12.35 -8.21
C GLN A 79 -15.78 10.85 -8.58
N ILE A 80 -14.77 10.15 -8.04
CA ILE A 80 -14.61 8.71 -8.28
C ILE A 80 -15.70 7.93 -7.54
N GLY A 81 -16.52 7.19 -8.28
CA GLY A 81 -17.63 6.39 -7.72
C GLY A 81 -17.26 4.98 -7.27
N THR A 82 -16.13 4.42 -7.72
CA THR A 82 -15.71 3.05 -7.37
C THR A 82 -14.23 3.01 -6.96
N LEU A 83 -13.95 2.43 -5.80
CA LEU A 83 -12.63 2.16 -5.28
C LEU A 83 -12.33 0.66 -5.37
N ILE A 84 -11.28 0.30 -6.11
CA ILE A 84 -10.81 -1.08 -6.23
C ILE A 84 -9.56 -1.25 -5.34
N ILE A 85 -9.57 -2.26 -4.48
CA ILE A 85 -8.49 -2.55 -3.53
C ILE A 85 -7.91 -3.93 -3.81
N GLY A 86 -6.62 -4.00 -4.10
CA GLY A 86 -5.86 -5.24 -4.16
C GLY A 86 -5.60 -5.81 -2.77
N HIS A 87 -5.95 -7.07 -2.55
CA HIS A 87 -5.62 -7.79 -1.32
C HIS A 87 -5.34 -9.26 -1.59
N ASN A 88 -4.19 -9.75 -1.10
CA ASN A 88 -3.91 -11.19 -1.06
C ASN A 88 -3.83 -11.63 0.41
N GLU A 89 -4.75 -12.52 0.80
CA GLU A 89 -4.91 -13.00 2.18
C GLU A 89 -3.63 -13.66 2.73
N ARG A 90 -2.89 -14.36 1.85
CA ARG A 90 -1.69 -15.12 2.20
C ARG A 90 -0.38 -14.32 2.19
N ILE A 91 -0.43 -13.00 1.95
CA ILE A 91 0.80 -12.17 1.90
C ILE A 91 1.62 -12.33 3.17
N LYS A 92 1.02 -12.39 4.35
CA LYS A 92 1.78 -12.34 5.62
C LYS A 92 2.48 -13.64 5.99
N GLN A 93 2.02 -14.78 5.45
CA GLN A 93 2.42 -16.12 5.91
C GLN A 93 3.59 -16.69 5.11
N CYS A 94 3.83 -16.23 3.87
CA CYS A 94 4.80 -16.84 2.95
C CYS A 94 5.84 -15.86 2.37
N LEU A 95 6.23 -14.81 3.09
CA LEU A 95 7.27 -13.89 2.60
C LEU A 95 8.66 -14.45 2.86
N ASN A 96 9.36 -14.87 1.80
CA ASN A 96 10.80 -15.10 1.81
C ASN A 96 11.55 -13.82 1.37
N LEU A 97 11.23 -12.66 1.97
CA LEU A 97 11.87 -11.37 1.65
C LEU A 97 13.08 -11.03 2.56
N GLY A 98 13.49 -12.00 3.38
CA GLY A 98 14.55 -11.87 4.39
C GLY A 98 14.04 -11.34 5.73
N LYS A 99 14.71 -11.72 6.83
CA LYS A 99 14.28 -11.47 8.23
C LYS A 99 13.86 -10.02 8.50
N ARG A 100 14.65 -9.03 8.07
CA ARG A 100 14.37 -7.60 8.33
C ARG A 100 13.13 -7.09 7.60
N ASN A 101 12.94 -7.49 6.35
CA ASN A 101 11.78 -7.07 5.57
C ASN A 101 10.52 -7.76 6.06
N ASN A 102 10.58 -9.06 6.34
CA ASN A 102 9.47 -9.83 6.90
C ASN A 102 8.98 -9.19 8.21
N GLN A 103 9.89 -8.82 9.12
CA GLN A 103 9.52 -8.14 10.36
C GLN A 103 8.83 -6.80 10.12
N GLN A 104 9.24 -6.03 9.11
CA GLN A 104 8.56 -4.77 8.77
C GLN A 104 7.16 -5.01 8.19
N PHE A 105 7.00 -6.00 7.31
CA PHE A 105 5.74 -6.30 6.63
C PHE A 105 4.69 -6.93 7.57
N VAL A 106 5.08 -7.91 8.39
CA VAL A 106 4.15 -8.60 9.31
C VAL A 106 3.53 -7.62 10.31
N ASN A 107 4.31 -6.63 10.76
CA ASN A 107 3.87 -5.66 11.76
C ASN A 107 2.93 -4.57 11.22
N ILE A 108 2.68 -4.49 9.91
CA ILE A 108 1.74 -3.52 9.33
C ILE A 108 0.32 -4.11 9.28
N PRO A 109 -0.68 -3.45 9.88
CA PRO A 109 -2.06 -3.94 9.90
C PRO A 109 -2.79 -3.61 8.58
N HIS A 110 -2.42 -4.33 7.50
CA HIS A 110 -3.02 -4.15 6.17
C HIS A 110 -4.54 -4.30 6.16
N TYR A 111 -5.07 -5.34 6.82
CA TYR A 111 -6.52 -5.57 6.90
C TYR A 111 -7.25 -4.39 7.55
N ARG A 112 -6.70 -3.84 8.64
CA ARG A 112 -7.25 -2.66 9.31
C ARG A 112 -7.32 -1.44 8.39
N LEU A 113 -6.32 -1.25 7.52
CA LEU A 113 -6.36 -0.18 6.51
C LEU A 113 -7.49 -0.38 5.50
N ILE A 114 -7.70 -1.63 5.06
CA ILE A 114 -8.78 -1.98 4.13
C ILE A 114 -10.13 -1.70 4.78
N GLU A 115 -10.37 -2.18 6.01
CA GLU A 115 -11.58 -1.85 6.77
C GLU A 115 -11.83 -0.33 6.83
N MET A 116 -10.77 0.43 7.14
CA MET A 116 -10.85 1.88 7.23
C MET A 116 -11.17 2.58 5.92
N LEU A 117 -10.64 2.07 4.81
CA LEU A 117 -10.98 2.56 3.47
C LEU A 117 -12.41 2.20 3.13
N THR A 118 -12.83 0.96 3.39
CA THR A 118 -14.16 0.45 3.08
C THR A 118 -15.25 1.27 3.76
N TYR A 119 -15.20 1.42 5.09
CA TYR A 119 -16.27 2.14 5.78
C TYR A 119 -16.30 3.63 5.38
N LYS A 120 -15.13 4.27 5.19
CA LYS A 120 -15.07 5.70 4.81
C LYS A 120 -15.54 5.95 3.39
N ALA A 121 -15.24 5.03 2.48
CA ALA A 121 -15.74 5.06 1.11
C ALA A 121 -17.26 4.94 1.10
N GLN A 122 -17.80 3.95 1.83
CA GLN A 122 -19.25 3.72 1.93
C GLN A 122 -19.98 4.94 2.52
N LEU A 123 -19.44 5.57 3.57
CA LEU A 123 -19.98 6.82 4.14
C LEU A 123 -20.03 7.99 3.14
N LYS A 124 -19.26 7.91 2.05
CA LYS A 124 -19.19 8.92 0.99
C LYS A 124 -19.85 8.46 -0.30
N GLY A 125 -20.59 7.34 -0.28
CA GLY A 125 -21.28 6.80 -1.44
C GLY A 125 -20.36 6.14 -2.48
N ILE A 126 -19.10 5.87 -2.15
CA ILE A 126 -18.13 5.24 -3.03
C ILE A 126 -18.24 3.72 -2.88
N LYS A 127 -18.48 3.01 -3.99
CA LYS A 127 -18.52 1.55 -4.03
C LYS A 127 -17.11 0.98 -3.83
N VAL A 128 -16.96 -0.06 -3.01
CA VAL A 128 -15.66 -0.71 -2.78
C VAL A 128 -15.68 -2.12 -3.32
N ILE A 129 -14.65 -2.48 -4.11
CA ILE A 129 -14.43 -3.81 -4.65
C ILE A 129 -13.06 -4.29 -4.17
N ILE A 130 -13.00 -5.46 -3.54
CA ILE A 130 -11.75 -6.09 -3.10
C ILE A 130 -11.42 -7.20 -4.08
N THR A 131 -10.19 -7.20 -4.61
CA THR A 131 -9.73 -8.18 -5.61
C THR A 131 -8.34 -8.70 -5.31
N GLU A 132 -8.01 -9.87 -5.84
CA GLU A 132 -6.70 -10.47 -5.65
C GLU A 132 -5.60 -9.83 -6.52
N GLU A 133 -4.47 -9.49 -5.89
CA GLU A 133 -3.33 -8.76 -6.44
C GLU A 133 -2.20 -9.69 -6.94
N SER A 134 -2.47 -10.96 -7.25
CA SER A 134 -1.42 -11.86 -7.76
C SER A 134 -0.78 -11.35 -9.06
N TYR A 135 0.55 -11.44 -9.16
CA TYR A 135 1.40 -11.05 -10.30
C TYR A 135 1.35 -9.58 -10.76
N THR A 136 0.55 -8.71 -10.13
CA THR A 136 0.39 -7.29 -10.51
C THR A 136 1.67 -6.47 -10.43
N SER A 137 2.65 -6.88 -9.61
CA SER A 137 3.93 -6.21 -9.44
C SER A 137 4.99 -6.61 -10.48
N GLN A 138 4.73 -7.66 -11.25
CA GLN A 138 5.66 -8.23 -12.24
C GLN A 138 5.22 -7.93 -13.67
N SER A 139 3.91 -7.96 -13.93
CA SER A 139 3.32 -7.67 -15.24
C SER A 139 3.34 -6.18 -15.57
N SER A 140 3.45 -5.86 -16.85
CA SER A 140 3.35 -4.50 -17.34
C SER A 140 1.90 -4.15 -17.60
N ALA A 141 1.40 -3.12 -16.92
CA ALA A 141 0.02 -2.67 -17.10
C ALA A 141 -0.20 -2.14 -18.52
N LEU A 142 0.73 -1.29 -19.00
CA LEU A 142 0.62 -0.60 -20.27
C LEU A 142 0.94 -1.50 -21.48
N ASP A 143 1.76 -2.55 -21.33
CA ASP A 143 2.04 -3.51 -22.40
C ASP A 143 0.98 -4.64 -22.51
N ARG A 144 -0.08 -4.52 -21.69
CA ARG A 144 -1.21 -5.45 -21.58
C ARG A 144 -0.80 -6.89 -21.27
N ASP A 145 0.19 -7.05 -20.40
CA ASP A 145 0.58 -8.38 -19.94
C ASP A 145 -0.62 -9.09 -19.31
N GLU A 146 -0.78 -10.38 -19.61
CA GLU A 146 -1.82 -11.23 -19.02
C GLU A 146 -1.65 -11.28 -17.49
N LEU A 147 -2.77 -11.26 -16.78
CA LEU A 147 -2.81 -11.22 -15.32
C LEU A 147 -3.41 -12.53 -14.81
N PRO A 148 -2.61 -13.61 -14.70
CA PRO A 148 -3.10 -14.87 -14.17
C PRO A 148 -3.53 -14.73 -12.71
N LYS A 149 -4.45 -15.58 -12.29
CA LYS A 149 -4.81 -15.75 -10.89
C LYS A 149 -3.74 -16.55 -10.15
N TYR A 150 -3.76 -16.47 -8.83
CA TYR A 150 -2.89 -17.31 -8.00
C TYR A 150 -3.08 -18.81 -8.31
N GLY A 151 -2.02 -19.47 -8.77
CA GLY A 151 -2.02 -20.91 -9.09
C GLY A 151 -2.11 -21.24 -10.58
N GLU A 152 -2.36 -20.26 -11.44
CA GLU A 152 -2.30 -20.41 -12.89
C GLU A 152 -0.84 -20.30 -13.40
N GLU A 153 -0.59 -20.81 -14.61
CA GLU A 153 0.74 -20.72 -15.22
C GLU A 153 1.16 -19.26 -15.39
N LYS A 154 2.42 -18.99 -15.03
CA LYS A 154 2.97 -17.64 -15.09
C LYS A 154 3.38 -17.34 -16.54
N PRO A 155 2.73 -16.39 -17.23
CA PRO A 155 3.13 -16.03 -18.58
C PRO A 155 4.44 -15.24 -18.56
N LEU A 156 5.07 -15.15 -19.72
CA LEU A 156 6.23 -14.29 -19.91
C LEU A 156 5.78 -12.83 -19.90
N PHE A 157 6.19 -12.08 -18.89
CA PHE A 157 5.91 -10.64 -18.80
C PHE A 157 6.87 -9.85 -19.68
N LYS A 158 6.34 -8.87 -20.43
CA LYS A 158 7.15 -8.01 -21.31
C LYS A 158 7.99 -7.01 -20.52
N GLY A 159 7.47 -6.56 -19.39
CA GLY A 159 8.15 -5.62 -18.50
C GLY A 159 8.90 -6.30 -17.35
N LYS A 160 9.77 -5.54 -16.70
CA LYS A 160 10.50 -5.96 -15.50
C LYS A 160 10.68 -4.85 -14.49
N ARG A 161 10.58 -5.20 -13.22
CA ARG A 161 10.94 -4.30 -12.12
C ARG A 161 12.46 -4.20 -12.04
N LEU A 162 13.01 -3.00 -12.14
CA LEU A 162 14.46 -2.75 -12.05
C LEU A 162 14.91 -2.48 -10.62
N ALA A 163 14.15 -1.63 -9.92
CA ALA A 163 14.48 -1.20 -8.57
C ALA A 163 13.22 -0.87 -7.77
N ARG A 164 13.39 -0.53 -6.50
CA ARG A 164 12.28 -0.07 -5.67
C ARG A 164 11.74 1.25 -6.24
N GLY A 165 10.46 1.26 -6.61
CA GLY A 165 9.80 2.41 -7.22
C GLY A 165 10.05 2.56 -8.72
N LEU A 166 10.86 1.69 -9.35
CA LEU A 166 11.20 1.79 -10.76
C LEU A 166 10.86 0.49 -11.52
N TYR A 167 10.03 0.63 -12.54
CA TYR A 167 9.57 -0.44 -13.43
C TYR A 167 9.95 -0.09 -14.87
N LYS A 168 10.38 -1.08 -15.65
CA LYS A 168 10.71 -0.93 -17.06
C LYS A 168 9.72 -1.72 -17.90
N MET A 169 9.06 -1.04 -18.83
CA MET A 169 8.14 -1.65 -19.78
C MET A 169 8.88 -2.38 -20.90
N GLY A 170 8.16 -3.21 -21.67
CA GLY A 170 8.68 -3.86 -22.87
C GLY A 170 9.15 -2.84 -23.93
N THR A 171 8.49 -1.67 -23.99
CA THR A 171 8.89 -0.53 -24.83
C THR A 171 10.13 0.23 -24.34
N ASN A 172 10.84 -0.28 -23.31
CA ASN A 172 11.96 0.34 -22.62
C ASN A 172 11.65 1.63 -21.84
N GLN A 173 10.40 2.09 -21.79
CA GLN A 173 10.01 3.23 -20.95
C GLN A 173 10.02 2.88 -19.46
N LEU A 174 10.30 3.88 -18.62
CA LEU A 174 10.36 3.74 -17.17
C LEU A 174 9.09 4.27 -16.54
N LEU A 175 8.55 3.52 -15.58
CA LEU A 175 7.32 3.82 -14.86
C LEU A 175 7.53 3.63 -13.35
N ASN A 176 6.73 4.30 -12.53
CA ASN A 176 6.71 3.98 -11.11
C ASN A 176 6.13 2.57 -10.86
N ALA A 177 6.87 1.72 -10.16
CA ALA A 177 6.45 0.33 -9.91
C ALA A 177 5.15 0.21 -9.09
N ASP A 178 4.91 1.12 -8.15
CA ASP A 178 3.71 1.10 -7.31
C ASP A 178 2.48 1.61 -8.08
N VAL A 179 2.68 2.48 -9.08
CA VAL A 179 1.66 2.96 -10.03
C VAL A 179 1.31 1.87 -11.04
N ASN A 180 2.32 1.16 -11.57
CA ASN A 180 2.12 0.00 -12.43
C ASN A 180 1.26 -1.07 -11.73
N GLY A 181 1.61 -1.39 -10.48
CA GLY A 181 0.87 -2.36 -9.67
C GLY A 181 -0.59 -1.96 -9.46
N SER A 182 -0.87 -0.68 -9.16
CA SER A 182 -2.25 -0.24 -8.98
C SER A 182 -3.08 -0.21 -10.27
N PHE A 183 -2.47 0.05 -11.44
CA PHE A 183 -3.15 -0.12 -12.72
C PHE A 183 -3.48 -1.59 -13.01
N ASN A 184 -2.56 -2.52 -12.70
CA ASN A 184 -2.83 -3.94 -12.86
C ASN A 184 -3.97 -4.44 -11.96
N ILE A 185 -4.15 -3.86 -10.76
CA ILE A 185 -5.32 -4.15 -9.92
C ILE A 185 -6.61 -3.73 -10.63
N ILE A 186 -6.63 -2.54 -11.23
CA ILE A 186 -7.81 -2.07 -11.97
C ILE A 186 -8.10 -2.98 -13.17
N ARG A 187 -7.06 -3.37 -13.93
CA ARG A 187 -7.17 -4.28 -15.09
C ARG A 187 -7.77 -5.64 -14.75
N LYS A 188 -7.59 -6.14 -13.52
CA LYS A 188 -8.23 -7.39 -13.08
C LYS A 188 -9.74 -7.31 -12.93
N VAL A 189 -10.26 -6.11 -12.66
CA VAL A 189 -11.71 -5.88 -12.55
C VAL A 189 -12.27 -5.39 -13.87
N ILE A 190 -11.53 -4.53 -14.56
CA ILE A 190 -11.94 -3.87 -15.80
C ILE A 190 -10.78 -3.96 -16.79
N PRO A 191 -10.71 -5.01 -17.64
CA PRO A 191 -9.60 -5.26 -18.55
C PRO A 191 -9.31 -4.11 -19.53
N ASP A 192 -10.37 -3.45 -20.02
CA ASP A 192 -10.29 -2.43 -21.09
C ASP A 192 -10.08 -1.00 -20.57
N VAL A 193 -9.74 -0.83 -19.29
CA VAL A 193 -9.59 0.51 -18.66
C VAL A 193 -8.53 1.37 -19.35
N ILE A 194 -7.51 0.76 -19.96
CA ILE A 194 -6.43 1.50 -20.64
C ILE A 194 -6.92 2.11 -21.96
N ASP A 195 -7.89 1.48 -22.62
CA ASP A 195 -8.43 1.92 -23.92
C ASP A 195 -9.35 3.13 -23.81
N GLN A 196 -9.86 3.41 -22.60
CA GLN A 196 -10.70 4.57 -22.32
C GLN A 196 -9.90 5.87 -22.09
N GLY A 197 -8.62 5.86 -22.44
CA GLY A 197 -7.81 7.07 -22.57
C GLY A 197 -7.02 7.46 -21.32
N ILE A 198 -6.31 6.55 -20.66
CA ILE A 198 -5.44 6.92 -19.52
C ILE A 198 -4.26 7.79 -20.00
N LYS A 199 -4.42 9.11 -19.99
CA LYS A 199 -3.38 10.12 -20.29
C LYS A 199 -2.82 10.82 -19.04
N GLY A 200 -3.13 10.34 -17.83
CA GLY A 200 -2.53 10.88 -16.60
C GLY A 200 -1.07 10.45 -16.51
N LEU A 201 -0.12 11.38 -16.32
CA LEU A 201 1.33 11.18 -16.21
C LEU A 201 1.67 10.09 -15.17
N PRO A 202 1.72 8.79 -15.54
CA PRO A 202 1.89 7.72 -14.56
C PRO A 202 3.37 7.65 -14.10
N PHE A 203 4.21 8.45 -14.76
CA PHE A 203 5.63 8.64 -14.51
C PHE A 203 5.93 9.41 -13.22
N ASN A 204 5.07 10.38 -12.83
CA ASN A 204 5.34 11.29 -11.72
C ASN A 204 4.21 11.29 -10.67
N PRO A 205 4.17 10.31 -9.74
CA PRO A 205 3.16 10.27 -8.69
C PRO A 205 3.36 11.37 -7.63
N VAL A 206 2.26 11.91 -7.11
CA VAL A 206 2.26 12.87 -6.00
C VAL A 206 2.38 12.11 -4.68
N VAL A 207 3.41 12.41 -3.88
CA VAL A 207 3.64 11.74 -2.60
C VAL A 207 2.87 12.44 -1.48
N LEU A 208 1.97 11.68 -0.85
CA LEU A 208 1.21 12.12 0.31
C LEU A 208 1.86 11.64 1.59
N ASP A 209 2.22 12.57 2.48
CA ASP A 209 2.59 12.26 3.86
C ASP A 209 1.36 12.36 4.78
N PRO A 210 0.82 11.23 5.30
CA PRO A 210 -0.37 11.27 6.14
C PRO A 210 -0.20 12.08 7.42
N LEU A 211 1.01 12.21 7.96
CA LEU A 211 1.24 12.90 9.24
C LEU A 211 1.54 14.39 9.07
N ARG A 212 1.76 14.86 7.84
CA ARG A 212 2.05 16.27 7.56
C ARG A 212 0.74 17.05 7.47
N MET A 213 0.49 17.97 8.41
CA MET A 213 -0.79 18.71 8.52
C MET A 213 -1.06 19.76 7.43
N THR A 214 -0.25 19.82 6.37
CA THR A 214 -0.55 20.67 5.21
C THR A 214 -1.87 20.23 4.60
N LYS A 215 -2.82 21.17 4.43
CA LYS A 215 -4.02 20.95 3.63
C LYS A 215 -3.60 20.41 2.27
N LEU A 216 -4.41 19.54 1.66
CA LEU A 216 -4.29 19.18 0.24
C LEU A 216 -4.66 20.40 -0.65
N SER A 217 -4.14 21.59 -0.34
CA SER A 217 -4.35 22.82 -1.08
C SER A 217 -3.41 22.83 -2.29
N GLY A 218 -3.99 22.85 -3.49
CA GLY A 218 -3.28 23.13 -4.73
C GLY A 218 -2.52 21.93 -5.33
N PHE A 219 -3.26 20.91 -5.74
CA PHE A 219 -2.92 20.06 -6.89
C PHE A 219 -4.21 19.80 -7.66
#